data_AF-A0A3P3ZCF9-F1
#
_entry.id   AF-A0A3P3ZCF9-F1
#
_cell.length_a   1.000
_cell.length_b   1.000
_cell.length_c   1.000
_cell.angle_alpha   90.00
_cell.angle_beta   90.00
_cell.angle_gamma   90.00
#
_symmetry.space_group_name_H-M   'P 1'
#
loop_
_entity.id
_entity.type
_entity.pdbx_description
1 polymer ?
#
loop_
_entity_poly.entity_id
_entity_poly.type
_entity_poly.pdbx_seq_one_letter_code
_entity_poly.pdbx_strand_id
1 'polypeptide(L)'
;MTKVLDVSRETSPSAPPHTESIYLLTSTSLSDVEFKDPATQSQALVGLPRVQSVDAVHRFCDTYAEALSRVQHVLLPGGVSPLQCWLIKQFLERVPQARLVCNRFGHALLTNAVFHDGVRRAVLENAPNTPSELLRFAELPEDRVSAVTDGDAVTISVTNAAAESSASVPARALRVVAVKSKGQQQRRREHNQTHHPAHFTNELLFYYDDIFSALFVGHTLHRLPWLSTVLTEASRELLLPMPPPLAMQHPLSRPSPLLDTWRVSESCEDVVEALRRTPELERVLASSYGELCGSVEDCIAGLESSSDALERLRSRLARRLATDTSRDVHRWSTALLKRILQEVVCTQKASEPSSTEMQEAFLCWARTEGEWGRLATCLTHAAMVLPPSTDTEEAAGASSSATDTGAAPFSVSGAGESGVPESLEGAHGVELLVAVFNRKGLHGLTRTVQRETIDVRVFLAMSEEDLKRVFKATFGITKRLGLLQEELRRSL
;
A
#
# COMPACT_ATOMS: atom_id res chain seq x y z
N MET A 1 6.81 -20.91 2.00
CA MET A 1 7.85 -19.96 2.44
C MET A 1 7.89 -18.79 1.46
N THR A 2 8.00 -17.54 1.91
CA THR A 2 8.15 -16.37 1.03
C THR A 2 9.59 -15.87 1.12
N LYS A 3 10.35 -15.94 0.03
CA LYS A 3 11.71 -15.43 -0.03
C LYS A 3 11.68 -14.08 -0.76
N VAL A 4 12.20 -13.03 -0.13
CA VAL A 4 12.50 -11.80 -0.85
C VAL A 4 13.83 -12.01 -1.54
N LEU A 5 13.87 -11.81 -2.85
CA LEU A 5 15.13 -11.71 -3.57
C LEU A 5 15.68 -10.33 -3.25
N ASP A 6 16.33 -10.13 -2.11
CA ASP A 6 16.99 -8.86 -1.78
C ASP A 6 18.45 -8.93 -2.23
N VAL A 7 18.91 -7.96 -3.02
CA VAL A 7 20.36 -7.78 -3.26
C VAL A 7 20.79 -6.43 -2.74
N SER A 8 21.97 -6.46 -2.10
CA SER A 8 22.70 -5.34 -1.53
C SER A 8 22.74 -4.10 -2.42
N ARG A 9 22.69 -2.96 -1.74
CA ARG A 9 22.74 -1.56 -2.21
C ARG A 9 24.07 -1.17 -2.87
N GLU A 10 24.71 -2.06 -3.62
CA GLU A 10 25.93 -1.68 -4.33
C GLU A 10 25.58 -0.91 -5.60
N THR A 11 25.83 0.39 -5.61
CA THR A 11 25.72 1.27 -6.77
C THR A 11 26.90 1.05 -7.72
N SER A 12 27.13 -0.18 -8.18
CA SER A 12 28.08 -0.46 -9.25
C SER A 12 27.32 -0.68 -10.57
N PRO A 13 27.86 -0.26 -11.73
CA PRO A 13 27.25 -0.56 -13.03
C PRO A 13 27.16 -2.07 -13.32
N SER A 14 27.91 -2.88 -12.58
CA SER A 14 27.92 -4.34 -12.59
C SER A 14 26.94 -4.99 -11.59
N ALA A 15 26.36 -4.23 -10.65
CA ALA A 15 25.44 -4.78 -9.66
C ALA A 15 24.09 -5.16 -10.31
N PRO A 16 23.42 -6.21 -9.82
CA PRO A 16 22.08 -6.55 -10.27
C PRO A 16 21.09 -5.43 -9.87
N PRO A 17 20.00 -5.24 -10.63
CA PRO A 17 19.04 -4.18 -10.37
C PRO A 17 18.32 -4.41 -9.03
N HIS A 18 18.03 -3.31 -8.32
CA HIS A 18 17.31 -3.36 -7.06
C HIS A 18 15.93 -3.99 -7.25
N THR A 19 15.57 -4.90 -6.35
CA THR A 19 14.36 -5.72 -6.42
C THR A 19 13.17 -5.12 -5.69
N GLU A 20 13.11 -3.79 -5.56
CA GLU A 20 12.03 -3.10 -4.84
C GLU A 20 10.66 -3.63 -5.27
N SER A 21 9.93 -4.23 -4.32
CA SER A 21 8.60 -4.81 -4.54
C SER A 21 8.54 -6.04 -5.46
N ILE A 22 9.63 -6.81 -5.61
CA ILE A 22 9.62 -8.15 -6.20
C ILE A 22 9.58 -9.20 -5.09
N TYR A 23 8.65 -10.15 -5.21
CA TYR A 23 8.51 -11.22 -4.22
C TYR A 23 8.52 -12.59 -4.89
N LEU A 24 9.22 -13.53 -4.28
CA LEU A 24 9.21 -14.93 -4.70
C LEU A 24 8.39 -15.74 -3.71
N LEU A 25 7.22 -16.18 -4.18
CA LEU A 25 6.33 -17.05 -3.43
C LEU A 25 6.66 -18.50 -3.77
N THR A 26 7.26 -19.20 -2.81
CA THR A 26 7.63 -20.62 -2.97
C THR A 26 6.60 -21.50 -2.27
N SER A 27 5.99 -22.38 -3.06
CA SER A 27 5.16 -23.49 -2.60
C SER A 27 5.94 -24.80 -2.75
N THR A 28 5.67 -25.76 -1.88
CA THR A 28 6.28 -27.10 -1.92
C THR A 28 5.23 -28.18 -1.61
N SER A 29 5.54 -29.45 -1.88
CA SER A 29 4.67 -30.57 -1.52
C SER A 29 4.66 -30.81 0.00
N LEU A 30 3.63 -31.51 0.50
CA LEU A 30 3.55 -31.90 1.91
C LEU A 30 4.71 -32.80 2.37
N SER A 31 5.38 -33.48 1.43
CA SER A 31 6.54 -34.33 1.67
C SER A 31 7.84 -33.56 1.90
N ASP A 32 7.95 -32.30 1.43
CA ASP A 32 9.14 -31.46 1.60
C ASP A 32 8.85 -30.23 2.48
N VAL A 33 8.47 -30.48 3.74
CA VAL A 33 8.15 -29.42 4.73
C VAL A 33 9.35 -28.48 4.97
N GLU A 34 10.57 -28.97 4.79
CA GLU A 34 11.80 -28.21 5.01
C GLU A 34 12.27 -27.43 3.79
N PHE A 35 11.55 -27.49 2.65
CA PHE A 35 11.90 -26.82 1.39
C PHE A 35 13.34 -27.19 0.92
N LYS A 36 13.74 -28.43 1.12
CA LYS A 36 15.08 -28.93 0.75
C LYS A 36 15.12 -29.49 -0.65
N ASP A 37 14.02 -30.02 -1.16
CA ASP A 37 13.96 -30.62 -2.49
C ASP A 37 13.50 -29.59 -3.54
N PRO A 38 14.41 -29.05 -4.36
CA PRO A 38 14.06 -28.09 -5.39
C PRO A 38 13.09 -28.64 -6.45
N ALA A 39 13.02 -29.96 -6.64
CA ALA A 39 12.13 -30.61 -7.60
C ALA A 39 10.66 -30.61 -7.15
N THR A 40 10.41 -30.43 -5.85
CA THR A 40 9.06 -30.35 -5.27
C THR A 40 8.57 -28.91 -5.13
N GLN A 41 9.39 -27.93 -5.51
CA GLN A 41 9.08 -26.51 -5.35
C GLN A 41 8.46 -25.93 -6.62
N SER A 42 7.42 -25.12 -6.43
CA SER A 42 6.85 -24.26 -7.46
C SER A 42 6.87 -22.82 -6.99
N GLN A 43 7.27 -21.91 -7.88
CA GLN A 43 7.48 -20.51 -7.53
C GLN A 43 6.60 -19.58 -8.38
N ALA A 44 6.06 -18.56 -7.73
CA ALA A 44 5.43 -17.42 -8.38
C ALA A 44 6.22 -16.14 -8.04
N LEU A 45 6.57 -15.38 -9.07
CA LEU A 45 7.19 -14.07 -8.93
C LEU A 45 6.08 -13.01 -8.91
N VAL A 46 6.02 -12.18 -7.88
CA VAL A 46 5.09 -11.04 -7.81
C VAL A 46 5.87 -9.77 -8.07
N GLY A 47 5.46 -9.01 -9.08
CA GLY A 47 6.16 -7.82 -9.54
C GLY A 47 7.30 -8.12 -10.52
N LEU A 48 7.94 -7.05 -10.99
CA LEU A 48 9.09 -7.08 -11.89
C LEU A 48 10.17 -6.14 -11.39
N PRO A 49 11.45 -6.42 -11.67
CA PRO A 49 12.52 -5.52 -11.31
C PRO A 49 12.35 -4.19 -12.02
N ARG A 50 12.67 -3.11 -11.32
CA ARG A 50 12.66 -1.75 -11.87
C ARG A 50 13.89 -1.52 -12.74
N VAL A 51 13.87 -2.15 -13.91
CA VAL A 51 14.92 -2.05 -14.93
C VAL A 51 14.51 -1.08 -16.02
N GLN A 52 15.49 -0.32 -16.50
CA GLN A 52 15.32 0.65 -17.59
C GLN A 52 15.99 0.20 -18.89
N SER A 53 16.77 -0.88 -18.86
CA SER A 53 17.50 -1.39 -20.02
C SER A 53 17.43 -2.91 -20.12
N VAL A 54 17.57 -3.41 -21.34
CA VAL A 54 17.63 -4.85 -21.65
C VAL A 54 18.82 -5.50 -20.96
N ASP A 55 19.98 -4.83 -20.91
CA ASP A 55 21.16 -5.35 -20.23
C ASP A 55 20.92 -5.56 -18.72
N ALA A 56 20.17 -4.67 -18.08
CA ALA A 56 19.80 -4.82 -16.68
C ALA A 56 18.84 -5.99 -16.46
N VAL A 57 17.92 -6.24 -17.40
CA VAL A 57 17.06 -7.45 -17.40
C VAL A 57 17.92 -8.71 -17.50
N HIS A 58 18.88 -8.75 -18.43
CA HIS A 58 19.77 -9.90 -18.60
C HIS A 58 20.59 -10.16 -17.35
N ARG A 59 21.23 -9.12 -16.77
CA ARG A 59 21.98 -9.26 -15.52
C ARG A 59 21.12 -9.79 -14.37
N PHE A 60 19.87 -9.32 -14.25
CA PHE A 60 18.94 -9.86 -13.27
C PHE A 60 18.67 -11.36 -13.50
N CYS A 61 18.36 -11.73 -14.74
CA CYS A 61 18.08 -13.12 -15.08
C CYS A 61 19.28 -14.03 -14.83
N ASP A 62 20.48 -13.59 -15.19
CA ASP A 62 21.72 -14.36 -15.02
C ASP A 62 22.08 -14.50 -13.53
N THR A 63 21.90 -13.44 -12.74
CA THR A 63 22.18 -13.45 -11.29
C THR A 63 21.25 -14.37 -10.51
N TYR A 64 19.97 -14.42 -10.88
CA TYR A 64 18.94 -15.20 -10.19
C TYR A 64 18.48 -16.43 -10.99
N ALA A 65 19.30 -16.91 -11.93
CA ALA A 65 18.94 -17.98 -12.86
C ALA A 65 18.39 -19.23 -12.15
N GLU A 66 19.00 -19.62 -11.03
CA GLU A 66 18.56 -20.78 -10.25
C GLU A 66 17.14 -20.59 -9.69
N ALA A 67 16.85 -19.42 -9.08
CA ALA A 67 15.52 -19.13 -8.55
C ALA A 67 14.49 -19.01 -9.69
N LEU A 68 14.83 -18.27 -10.74
CA LEU A 68 13.93 -18.05 -11.87
C LEU A 68 13.61 -19.34 -12.65
N SER A 69 14.52 -20.32 -12.66
CA SER A 69 14.29 -21.63 -13.30
C SER A 69 13.04 -22.35 -12.78
N ARG A 70 12.60 -22.05 -11.56
CA ARG A 70 11.43 -22.67 -10.90
C ARG A 70 10.18 -21.81 -10.94
N VAL A 71 10.26 -20.59 -11.52
CA VAL A 71 9.14 -19.66 -11.61
C VAL A 71 8.22 -20.07 -12.74
N GLN A 72 6.97 -20.42 -12.39
CA GLN A 72 5.93 -20.77 -13.37
C GLN A 72 5.01 -19.59 -13.67
N HIS A 73 4.84 -18.67 -12.71
CA HIS A 73 3.96 -17.52 -12.84
C HIS A 73 4.67 -16.22 -12.49
N VAL A 74 4.45 -15.18 -13.28
CA VAL A 74 4.91 -13.82 -13.00
C VAL A 74 3.67 -12.94 -12.90
N LEU A 75 3.34 -12.51 -11.69
CA LEU A 75 2.13 -11.76 -11.37
C LEU A 75 2.43 -10.27 -11.40
N LEU A 76 1.68 -9.53 -12.20
CA LEU A 76 1.77 -8.08 -12.30
C LEU A 76 0.59 -7.43 -11.58
N PRO A 77 0.76 -7.04 -10.31
CA PRO A 77 -0.27 -6.33 -9.56
C PRO A 77 -0.51 -4.89 -10.04
N GLY A 78 0.49 -4.28 -10.68
CA GLY A 78 0.41 -2.95 -11.28
C GLY A 78 0.13 -2.97 -12.79
N GLY A 79 -0.19 -1.79 -13.34
CA GLY A 79 -0.37 -1.62 -14.77
C GLY A 79 0.94 -1.75 -15.56
N VAL A 80 0.88 -2.47 -16.69
CA VAL A 80 1.98 -2.57 -17.67
C VAL A 80 2.03 -1.31 -18.51
N SER A 81 3.22 -0.79 -18.78
CA SER A 81 3.40 0.33 -19.70
C SER A 81 4.03 -0.04 -21.03
N PRO A 82 3.90 0.83 -22.05
CA PRO A 82 4.56 0.62 -23.34
C PRO A 82 6.08 0.42 -23.21
N LEU A 83 6.76 1.20 -22.37
CA LEU A 83 8.21 1.07 -22.15
C LEU A 83 8.59 -0.27 -21.50
N GLN A 84 7.74 -0.77 -20.60
CA GLN A 84 7.95 -2.06 -19.94
C GLN A 84 7.66 -3.25 -20.86
N CYS A 85 6.83 -3.09 -21.89
CA CYS A 85 6.44 -4.20 -22.78
C CYS A 85 7.66 -4.90 -23.38
N TRP A 86 8.60 -4.12 -23.93
CA TRP A 86 9.82 -4.67 -24.51
C TRP A 86 10.70 -5.38 -23.45
N LEU A 87 10.83 -4.80 -22.26
CA LEU A 87 11.62 -5.38 -21.18
C LEU A 87 10.98 -6.67 -20.64
N ILE A 88 9.65 -6.73 -20.56
CA ILE A 88 8.88 -7.93 -20.20
C ILE A 88 9.13 -9.04 -21.22
N LYS A 89 9.13 -8.71 -22.52
CA LYS A 89 9.46 -9.68 -23.57
C LYS A 89 10.84 -10.30 -23.35
N GLN A 90 11.86 -9.45 -23.20
CA GLN A 90 13.24 -9.90 -22.97
C GLN A 90 13.38 -10.75 -21.70
N PHE A 91 12.64 -10.40 -20.65
CA PHE A 91 12.59 -11.19 -19.42
C PHE A 91 11.95 -12.58 -19.65
N LEU A 92 10.80 -12.64 -20.32
CA LEU A 92 10.09 -13.91 -20.58
C LEU A 92 10.80 -14.81 -21.60
N GLU A 93 11.65 -14.27 -22.47
CA GLU A 93 12.52 -15.04 -23.36
C GLU A 93 13.60 -15.80 -22.56
N ARG A 94 14.08 -15.23 -21.44
CA ARG A 94 15.04 -15.88 -20.53
C ARG A 94 14.39 -16.80 -19.50
N VAL A 95 13.09 -16.66 -19.28
CA VAL A 95 12.29 -17.51 -18.37
C VAL A 95 11.17 -18.19 -19.17
N PRO A 96 11.51 -19.11 -20.10
CA PRO A 96 10.58 -19.67 -21.08
C PRO A 96 9.48 -20.55 -20.46
N GLN A 97 9.62 -21.00 -19.22
CA GLN A 97 8.60 -21.75 -18.48
C GLN A 97 7.56 -20.84 -17.82
N ALA A 98 7.85 -19.56 -17.59
CA ALA A 98 6.98 -18.66 -16.86
C ALA A 98 5.86 -18.09 -17.74
N ARG A 99 4.64 -18.03 -17.20
CA ARG A 99 3.50 -17.31 -17.77
C ARG A 99 3.27 -16.02 -17.01
N LEU A 100 2.96 -14.95 -17.74
CA LEU A 100 2.65 -13.65 -17.16
C LEU A 100 1.16 -13.57 -16.79
N VAL A 101 0.84 -13.03 -15.63
CA VAL A 101 -0.53 -12.79 -15.17
C VAL A 101 -0.69 -11.30 -14.90
N CYS A 102 -1.65 -10.65 -15.55
CA CYS A 102 -1.84 -9.21 -15.44
C CYS A 102 -3.30 -8.80 -15.61
N ASN A 103 -3.58 -7.50 -15.49
CA ASN A 103 -4.93 -6.98 -15.74
C ASN A 103 -5.25 -6.96 -17.25
N ARG A 104 -6.52 -6.74 -17.58
CA ARG A 104 -7.00 -6.71 -18.97
C ARG A 104 -6.29 -5.68 -19.85
N PHE A 105 -5.93 -4.52 -19.28
CA PHE A 105 -5.14 -3.49 -19.96
C PHE A 105 -3.76 -4.02 -20.36
N GLY A 106 -3.02 -4.58 -19.39
CA GLY A 106 -1.70 -5.16 -19.61
C GLY A 106 -1.75 -6.31 -20.62
N HIS A 107 -2.76 -7.17 -20.54
CA HIS A 107 -2.96 -8.23 -21.52
C HIS A 107 -3.13 -7.68 -22.93
N ALA A 108 -4.06 -6.74 -23.15
CA ALA A 108 -4.25 -6.11 -24.46
C ALA A 108 -2.97 -5.41 -24.96
N LEU A 109 -2.26 -4.71 -24.08
CA LEU A 109 -1.02 -4.03 -24.41
C LEU A 109 0.13 -5.00 -24.76
N LEU A 110 0.11 -6.23 -24.25
CA LEU A 110 1.17 -7.22 -24.50
C LEU A 110 0.88 -8.13 -25.70
N THR A 111 -0.39 -8.46 -25.97
CA THR A 111 -0.75 -9.52 -26.93
C THR A 111 -1.55 -9.04 -28.15
N ASN A 112 -2.28 -7.91 -28.07
CA ASN A 112 -3.26 -7.53 -29.09
C ASN A 112 -2.70 -6.56 -30.15
N ALA A 113 -2.41 -7.08 -31.34
CA ALA A 113 -1.91 -6.29 -32.47
C ALA A 113 -2.86 -5.15 -32.91
N VAL A 114 -4.18 -5.36 -32.88
CA VAL A 114 -5.17 -4.32 -33.25
C VAL A 114 -5.13 -3.16 -32.24
N PHE A 115 -4.95 -3.49 -30.96
CA PHE A 115 -4.78 -2.49 -29.91
C PHE A 115 -3.47 -1.70 -30.12
N HIS A 116 -2.37 -2.39 -30.46
CA HIS A 116 -1.08 -1.75 -30.76
C HIS A 116 -1.17 -0.76 -31.91
N ASP A 117 -1.83 -1.13 -33.00
CA ASP A 117 -2.05 -0.24 -34.15
C ASP A 117 -2.90 0.98 -33.79
N GLY A 118 -3.89 0.81 -32.92
CA GLY A 118 -4.68 1.91 -32.37
C GLY A 118 -3.83 2.89 -31.54
N VAL A 119 -3.03 2.36 -30.62
CA VAL A 119 -2.11 3.18 -29.80
C VAL A 119 -1.08 3.89 -30.67
N ARG A 120 -0.47 3.20 -31.64
CA ARG A 120 0.52 3.76 -32.56
C ARG A 120 -0.06 4.93 -33.35
N ARG A 121 -1.26 4.77 -33.92
CA ARG A 121 -1.97 5.85 -34.63
C ARG A 121 -2.23 7.04 -33.72
N ALA A 122 -2.81 6.81 -32.55
CA ALA A 122 -3.11 7.88 -31.61
C ALA A 122 -1.85 8.65 -31.15
N VAL A 123 -0.74 7.97 -30.89
CA VAL A 123 0.52 8.62 -30.51
C VAL A 123 1.09 9.44 -31.66
N LEU A 124 1.12 8.90 -32.88
CA LEU A 124 1.63 9.61 -34.05
C LEU A 124 0.75 10.80 -34.46
N GLU A 125 -0.57 10.71 -34.28
CA GLU A 125 -1.49 11.83 -34.48
C GLU A 125 -1.19 13.00 -33.53
N ASN A 126 -0.90 12.71 -32.26
CA ASN A 126 -0.60 13.74 -31.25
C ASN A 126 0.87 14.21 -31.28
N ALA A 127 1.79 13.35 -31.73
CA ALA A 127 3.22 13.61 -31.77
C ALA A 127 3.85 12.89 -32.98
N PRO A 128 3.81 13.50 -34.18
CA PRO A 128 4.27 12.87 -35.43
C PRO A 128 5.75 12.46 -35.43
N ASN A 129 6.57 13.17 -34.66
CA ASN A 129 8.01 12.94 -34.57
C ASN A 129 8.39 11.93 -33.47
N THR A 130 7.44 11.14 -32.97
CA THR A 130 7.72 10.14 -31.92
C THR A 130 8.68 9.07 -32.44
N PRO A 131 9.82 8.82 -31.78
CA PRO A 131 10.74 7.75 -32.16
C PRO A 131 10.05 6.39 -32.23
N SER A 132 10.34 5.61 -33.27
CA SER A 132 9.78 4.27 -33.46
C SER A 132 10.12 3.31 -32.31
N GLU A 133 11.22 3.55 -31.60
CA GLU A 133 11.64 2.78 -30.44
C GLU A 133 10.66 2.87 -29.26
N LEU A 134 9.97 4.03 -29.12
CA LEU A 134 8.93 4.24 -28.10
C LEU A 134 7.58 3.60 -28.48
N LEU A 135 7.46 3.11 -29.71
CA LEU A 135 6.26 2.48 -30.28
C LEU A 135 6.44 0.96 -30.46
N ARG A 136 7.42 0.38 -29.77
CA ARG A 136 7.66 -1.07 -29.75
C ARG A 136 6.77 -1.74 -28.71
N PHE A 137 5.95 -2.67 -29.16
CA PHE A 137 5.12 -3.51 -28.29
C PHE A 137 5.77 -4.89 -28.13
N ALA A 138 5.38 -5.63 -27.09
CA ALA A 138 5.97 -6.94 -26.79
C ALA A 138 5.56 -8.00 -27.84
N GLU A 139 4.31 -7.93 -28.29
CA GLU A 139 3.68 -8.90 -29.20
C GLU A 139 3.88 -10.34 -28.70
N LEU A 140 3.54 -10.55 -27.42
CA LEU A 140 3.64 -11.85 -26.80
C LEU A 140 2.50 -12.76 -27.27
N PRO A 141 2.75 -14.07 -27.45
CA PRO A 141 1.71 -15.06 -27.70
C PRO A 141 0.64 -15.09 -26.59
N GLU A 142 -0.62 -15.36 -26.95
CA GLU A 142 -1.73 -15.40 -25.99
C GLU A 142 -1.58 -16.50 -24.92
N ASP A 143 -0.90 -17.61 -25.22
CA ASP A 143 -0.63 -18.68 -24.26
C ASP A 143 0.40 -18.30 -23.19
N ARG A 144 1.15 -17.20 -23.41
CA ARG A 144 2.18 -16.70 -22.51
C ARG A 144 1.66 -15.67 -21.50
N VAL A 145 0.48 -15.09 -21.73
CA VAL A 145 -0.08 -14.01 -20.91
C VAL A 145 -1.52 -14.30 -20.57
N SER A 146 -1.87 -14.27 -19.29
CA SER A 146 -3.24 -14.49 -18.81
C SER A 146 -3.80 -13.20 -18.19
N ALA A 147 -4.97 -12.78 -18.66
CA ALA A 147 -5.73 -11.70 -18.02
C ALA A 147 -6.56 -12.27 -16.86
N VAL A 148 -6.44 -11.66 -15.69
CA VAL A 148 -7.26 -12.01 -14.50
C VAL A 148 -8.23 -10.92 -14.13
N THR A 149 -9.27 -11.32 -13.39
CA THR A 149 -10.41 -10.53 -12.96
C THR A 149 -10.72 -10.77 -11.50
N ASP A 150 -11.61 -9.95 -10.93
CA ASP A 150 -12.02 -10.06 -9.53
C ASP A 150 -12.63 -11.45 -9.25
N GLY A 151 -12.11 -12.14 -8.24
CA GLY A 151 -12.55 -13.48 -7.84
C GLY A 151 -11.81 -14.64 -8.51
N ASP A 152 -10.91 -14.37 -9.46
CA ASP A 152 -10.09 -15.42 -10.08
C ASP A 152 -9.09 -16.01 -9.08
N ALA A 153 -8.60 -17.22 -9.38
CA ALA A 153 -7.59 -17.91 -8.58
C ALA A 153 -6.40 -18.35 -9.45
N VAL A 154 -5.20 -17.89 -9.11
CA VAL A 154 -3.96 -18.29 -9.79
C VAL A 154 -3.37 -19.49 -9.07
N THR A 155 -3.49 -20.66 -9.68
CA THR A 155 -3.01 -21.92 -9.10
C THR A 155 -1.51 -22.08 -9.30
N ILE A 156 -0.76 -22.23 -8.21
CA ILE A 156 0.68 -22.50 -8.19
C ILE A 156 0.87 -24.02 -8.07
N SER A 157 0.90 -24.71 -9.21
CA SER A 157 1.02 -26.17 -9.26
C SER A 157 2.46 -26.64 -9.04
N VAL A 158 2.65 -27.63 -8.17
CA VAL A 158 3.92 -28.36 -8.03
C VAL A 158 4.02 -29.36 -9.18
N THR A 159 5.13 -29.32 -9.92
CA THR A 159 5.36 -30.08 -11.17
C THR A 159 5.30 -31.60 -11.02
N ASN A 160 5.40 -32.14 -9.81
CA ASN A 160 5.45 -33.59 -9.55
C ASN A 160 4.30 -34.14 -8.68
N ALA A 161 3.14 -33.47 -8.64
CA ALA A 161 1.98 -33.98 -7.89
C ALA A 161 1.31 -35.24 -8.53
N ALA A 162 1.71 -35.63 -9.74
CA ALA A 162 1.10 -36.75 -10.46
C ALA A 162 1.44 -38.14 -9.90
N ALA A 163 2.43 -38.27 -9.01
CA ALA A 163 2.91 -39.57 -8.51
C ALA A 163 2.45 -39.92 -7.09
N GLU A 164 1.92 -38.97 -6.30
CA GLU A 164 1.55 -39.21 -4.91
C GLU A 164 0.05 -38.99 -4.64
N SER A 165 -0.70 -40.08 -4.81
CA SER A 165 -1.98 -40.38 -4.17
C SER A 165 -3.26 -39.65 -4.64
N SER A 166 -4.33 -40.44 -4.68
CA SER A 166 -5.71 -40.14 -5.08
C SER A 166 -6.50 -39.22 -4.14
N ALA A 167 -5.83 -38.31 -3.44
CA ALA A 167 -6.46 -37.27 -2.64
C ALA A 167 -6.08 -35.92 -3.26
N SER A 168 -7.08 -35.11 -3.60
CA SER A 168 -6.89 -33.78 -4.19
C SER A 168 -6.13 -32.89 -3.20
N VAL A 169 -4.80 -32.88 -3.27
CA VAL A 169 -3.97 -31.93 -2.54
C VAL A 169 -4.36 -30.55 -3.06
N PRO A 170 -4.90 -29.64 -2.23
CA PRO A 170 -5.29 -28.32 -2.70
C PRO A 170 -4.02 -27.61 -3.17
N ALA A 171 -3.91 -27.41 -4.48
CA ALA A 171 -2.84 -26.62 -5.05
C ALA A 171 -2.93 -25.20 -4.47
N ARG A 172 -1.81 -24.65 -3.98
CA ARG A 172 -1.79 -23.28 -3.45
C ARG A 172 -2.31 -22.35 -4.53
N ALA A 173 -3.34 -21.58 -4.21
CA ALA A 173 -3.96 -20.64 -5.13
C ALA A 173 -3.87 -19.24 -4.54
N LEU A 174 -3.52 -18.27 -5.39
CA LEU A 174 -3.60 -16.86 -5.04
C LEU A 174 -4.94 -16.31 -5.54
N ARG A 175 -5.78 -15.82 -4.64
CA ARG A 175 -7.03 -15.16 -4.99
C ARG A 175 -6.74 -13.78 -5.55
N VAL A 176 -7.42 -13.44 -6.63
CA VAL A 176 -7.31 -12.13 -7.27
C VAL A 176 -8.45 -11.25 -6.78
N VAL A 177 -8.11 -10.11 -6.22
CA VAL A 177 -9.05 -9.03 -5.92
C VAL A 177 -8.75 -7.89 -6.87
N ALA A 178 -9.69 -7.60 -7.78
CA ALA A 178 -9.52 -6.54 -8.76
C ALA A 178 -10.40 -5.35 -8.39
N VAL A 179 -9.77 -4.24 -8.00
CA VAL A 179 -10.49 -3.02 -7.59
C VAL A 179 -10.55 -2.03 -8.75
N LYS A 180 -11.77 -1.62 -9.07
CA LYS A 180 -12.04 -0.58 -10.07
C LYS A 180 -12.06 0.78 -9.39
N SER A 181 -11.26 1.72 -9.91
CA SER A 181 -11.21 3.09 -9.38
C SER A 181 -12.57 3.79 -9.47
N LYS A 182 -13.16 4.13 -8.31
CA LYS A 182 -14.45 4.85 -8.23
C LYS A 182 -14.36 6.23 -8.87
N GLY A 183 -13.28 6.96 -8.59
CA GLY A 183 -13.03 8.29 -9.18
C GLY A 183 -12.93 8.24 -10.71
N GLN A 184 -12.25 7.24 -11.27
CA GLN A 184 -12.20 7.06 -12.72
C GLN A 184 -13.57 6.75 -13.32
N GLN A 185 -14.37 5.90 -12.66
CA GLN A 185 -15.73 5.58 -13.12
C GLN A 185 -16.64 6.80 -13.08
N GLN A 186 -16.55 7.61 -12.02
CA GLN A 186 -17.33 8.85 -11.91
C GLN A 186 -16.97 9.84 -13.01
N ARG A 187 -15.68 10.11 -13.23
CA ARG A 187 -15.22 10.99 -14.32
C ARG A 187 -15.72 10.52 -15.69
N ARG A 188 -15.70 9.21 -15.94
CA ARG A 188 -16.23 8.64 -17.20
C ARG A 188 -17.72 8.88 -17.37
N ARG A 189 -18.50 8.73 -16.30
CA ARG A 189 -19.94 9.03 -16.33
C ARG A 189 -20.18 10.50 -16.62
N GLU A 190 -19.43 11.40 -15.97
CA GLU A 190 -19.51 12.85 -16.19
C GLU A 190 -19.15 13.24 -17.64
N HIS A 191 -18.21 12.53 -18.26
CA HIS A 191 -17.79 12.78 -19.65
C HIS A 191 -18.58 11.96 -20.70
N ASN A 192 -19.69 11.31 -20.33
CA ASN A 192 -20.50 10.44 -21.20
C ASN A 192 -19.68 9.31 -21.90
N GLN A 193 -18.62 8.85 -21.25
CA GLN A 193 -17.71 7.80 -21.73
C GLN A 193 -18.12 6.43 -21.18
N THR A 194 -19.31 5.95 -21.56
CA THR A 194 -19.91 4.72 -21.01
C THR A 194 -19.60 3.45 -21.80
N HIS A 195 -19.20 3.57 -23.08
CA HIS A 195 -19.01 2.44 -24.00
C HIS A 195 -17.55 2.21 -24.38
N HIS A 196 -16.68 1.97 -23.38
CA HIS A 196 -15.29 1.58 -23.62
C HIS A 196 -15.06 0.08 -23.44
N PRO A 197 -14.16 -0.53 -24.24
CA PRO A 197 -13.71 -1.90 -24.00
C PRO A 197 -13.21 -2.12 -22.57
N ALA A 198 -13.41 -3.33 -22.05
CA ALA A 198 -13.08 -3.69 -20.67
C ALA A 198 -11.58 -3.63 -20.32
N HIS A 199 -10.69 -3.55 -21.31
CA HIS A 199 -9.26 -3.33 -21.04
C HIS A 199 -8.93 -1.85 -20.76
N PHE A 200 -9.84 -0.90 -20.99
CA PHE A 200 -9.60 0.50 -20.62
C PHE A 200 -9.99 0.81 -19.18
N THR A 201 -10.77 -0.04 -18.49
CA THR A 201 -10.99 0.13 -17.05
C THR A 201 -9.69 -0.14 -16.30
N ASN A 202 -9.17 0.88 -15.60
CA ASN A 202 -8.00 0.68 -14.76
C ASN A 202 -8.43 -0.13 -13.54
N GLU A 203 -7.95 -1.36 -13.49
CA GLU A 203 -8.19 -2.31 -12.41
C GLU A 203 -6.85 -2.59 -11.75
N LEU A 204 -6.73 -2.16 -10.49
CA LEU A 204 -5.60 -2.53 -9.66
C LEU A 204 -5.82 -3.97 -9.19
N LEU A 205 -4.79 -4.81 -9.35
CA LEU A 205 -4.84 -6.20 -8.95
C LEU A 205 -4.15 -6.37 -7.60
N PHE A 206 -4.85 -7.04 -6.71
CA PHE A 206 -4.36 -7.46 -5.41
C PHE A 206 -4.38 -8.98 -5.40
N TYR A 207 -3.28 -9.60 -5.00
CA TYR A 207 -3.20 -11.06 -4.88
C TYR A 207 -3.23 -11.41 -3.40
N TYR A 208 -4.21 -12.21 -2.99
CA TYR A 208 -4.33 -12.67 -1.62
C TYR A 208 -3.92 -14.14 -1.53
N ASP A 209 -3.04 -14.43 -0.58
CA ASP A 209 -2.63 -15.79 -0.26
C ASP A 209 -3.39 -16.30 0.95
N ASP A 210 -4.32 -17.23 0.73
CA ASP A 210 -5.15 -17.80 1.79
C ASP A 210 -4.33 -18.50 2.90
N ILE A 211 -3.16 -19.07 2.56
CA ILE A 211 -2.33 -19.84 3.49
C ILE A 211 -1.59 -18.90 4.44
N PHE A 212 -0.98 -17.85 3.88
CA PHE A 212 -0.21 -16.87 4.67
C PHE A 212 -1.05 -15.69 5.16
N SER A 213 -2.30 -15.60 4.69
CA SER A 213 -3.15 -14.41 4.83
C SER A 213 -2.40 -13.12 4.51
N ALA A 214 -1.69 -13.15 3.39
CA ALA A 214 -0.87 -12.05 2.92
C ALA A 214 -1.53 -11.42 1.70
N LEU A 215 -1.71 -10.11 1.74
CA LEU A 215 -2.18 -9.33 0.60
C LEU A 215 -0.98 -8.74 -0.13
N PHE A 216 -0.78 -9.14 -1.38
CA PHE A 216 0.22 -8.58 -2.26
C PHE A 216 -0.43 -7.52 -3.13
N VAL A 217 -0.02 -6.28 -2.92
CA VAL A 217 -0.41 -5.13 -3.75
C VAL A 217 0.82 -4.71 -4.56
N GLY A 218 0.63 -4.03 -5.68
CA GLY A 218 1.72 -3.69 -6.60
C GLY A 218 2.72 -2.69 -6.04
N HIS A 219 3.13 -1.67 -6.80
CA HIS A 219 4.16 -0.70 -6.36
C HIS A 219 3.79 0.09 -5.07
N THR A 220 2.66 -0.21 -4.47
CA THR A 220 2.28 0.16 -3.12
C THR A 220 2.94 -0.80 -2.13
N LEU A 221 3.68 -0.24 -1.17
CA LEU A 221 4.45 -0.95 -0.16
C LEU A 221 3.61 -1.82 0.82
N HIS A 222 2.32 -2.07 0.55
CA HIS A 222 1.41 -2.80 1.44
C HIS A 222 1.64 -4.32 1.35
N ARG A 223 2.83 -4.78 1.73
CA ARG A 223 3.18 -6.20 1.77
C ARG A 223 2.35 -6.97 2.79
N LEU A 224 2.08 -6.30 3.89
CA LEU A 224 1.38 -6.77 5.08
C LEU A 224 0.93 -5.48 5.77
N PRO A 225 -0.27 -4.97 5.52
CA PRO A 225 -0.70 -3.67 6.07
C PRO A 225 -0.68 -3.68 7.61
N TRP A 226 -0.78 -4.86 8.21
CA TRP A 226 -0.66 -5.10 9.65
C TRP A 226 0.79 -5.24 10.15
N LEU A 227 1.82 -5.33 9.30
CA LEU A 227 3.18 -5.61 9.76
C LEU A 227 3.73 -4.51 10.67
N SER A 228 3.40 -3.26 10.40
CA SER A 228 3.79 -2.13 11.24
C SER A 228 3.10 -2.12 12.61
N THR A 229 1.98 -2.84 12.78
CA THR A 229 1.32 -3.01 14.08
C THR A 229 1.90 -4.16 14.89
N VAL A 230 2.59 -5.10 14.23
CA VAL A 230 3.23 -6.28 14.84
C VAL A 230 4.71 -6.06 15.11
N LEU A 231 5.42 -5.46 14.16
CA LEU A 231 6.84 -5.14 14.25
C LEU A 231 6.97 -3.62 14.24
N THR A 232 7.35 -3.05 15.38
CA THR A 232 7.59 -1.60 15.51
C THR A 232 8.72 -1.11 14.60
N GLU A 233 9.61 -2.01 14.21
CA GLU A 233 10.73 -1.78 13.30
C GLU A 233 10.32 -1.84 11.81
N ALA A 234 9.12 -2.34 11.51
CA ALA A 234 8.65 -2.37 10.12
C ALA A 234 8.34 -0.95 9.65
N SER A 235 8.84 -0.61 8.45
CA SER A 235 8.72 0.75 7.94
C SER A 235 7.24 1.15 7.77
N ARG A 236 6.88 2.34 8.26
CA ARG A 236 5.55 2.94 8.02
C ARG A 236 5.29 3.27 6.55
N GLU A 237 6.33 3.21 5.72
CA GLU A 237 6.24 3.20 4.25
C GLU A 237 5.21 2.20 3.75
N LEU A 238 5.05 1.08 4.45
CA LEU A 238 4.12 0.00 4.11
C LEU A 238 2.64 0.39 4.16
N LEU A 239 2.28 1.62 4.54
CA LEU A 239 0.90 2.12 4.63
C LEU A 239 0.65 3.43 3.87
N LEU A 240 1.57 3.87 3.01
CA LEU A 240 1.36 5.09 2.23
C LEU A 240 0.67 4.80 0.88
N PRO A 241 -0.40 5.51 0.51
CA PRO A 241 -0.97 5.43 -0.82
C PRO A 241 0.01 5.99 -1.85
N MET A 242 0.42 5.14 -2.80
CA MET A 242 1.35 5.50 -3.86
C MET A 242 0.60 5.93 -5.13
N PRO A 243 1.18 6.84 -5.94
CA PRO A 243 0.61 7.21 -7.23
C PRO A 243 0.52 6.00 -8.18
N PRO A 244 -0.33 6.08 -9.22
CA PRO A 244 -0.51 5.00 -10.18
C PRO A 244 0.82 4.53 -10.77
N PRO A 245 1.05 3.21 -10.89
CA PRO A 245 2.26 2.64 -11.46
C PRO A 245 2.78 3.29 -12.74
N LEU A 246 1.86 3.59 -13.67
CA LEU A 246 2.18 4.21 -14.95
C LEU A 246 2.69 5.65 -14.81
N ALA A 247 2.23 6.39 -13.79
CA ALA A 247 2.70 7.74 -13.53
C ALA A 247 4.15 7.75 -13.02
N MET A 248 4.55 6.71 -12.28
CA MET A 248 5.86 6.58 -11.64
C MET A 248 7.01 6.24 -12.59
N GLN A 249 6.69 5.96 -13.85
CA GLN A 249 7.67 5.58 -14.86
C GLN A 249 8.24 6.76 -15.63
N HIS A 250 7.57 7.91 -15.56
CA HIS A 250 8.10 9.12 -16.15
C HIS A 250 9.23 9.69 -15.28
N PRO A 251 10.29 10.24 -15.89
CA PRO A 251 11.31 10.96 -15.14
C PRO A 251 10.67 12.06 -14.29
N LEU A 252 11.20 12.28 -13.08
CA LEU A 252 10.71 13.30 -12.15
C LEU A 252 10.68 14.72 -12.77
N SER A 253 11.51 14.96 -13.80
CA SER A 253 11.56 16.21 -14.56
C SER A 253 10.40 16.40 -15.55
N ARG A 254 9.68 15.33 -15.91
CA ARG A 254 8.54 15.36 -16.84
C ARG A 254 7.39 14.51 -16.28
N PRO A 255 6.66 15.03 -15.28
CA PRO A 255 5.58 14.30 -14.63
C PRO A 255 4.50 13.85 -15.61
N SER A 256 3.88 12.70 -15.30
CA SER A 256 2.84 12.11 -16.14
C SER A 256 1.53 12.90 -16.08
N PRO A 257 0.81 13.09 -17.19
CA PRO A 257 -0.56 13.64 -17.17
C PRO A 257 -1.54 12.82 -16.33
N LEU A 258 -1.21 11.55 -16.04
CA LEU A 258 -2.00 10.74 -15.10
C LEU A 258 -2.02 11.35 -13.68
N LEU A 259 -1.03 12.18 -13.33
CA LEU A 259 -0.98 12.88 -12.06
C LEU A 259 -1.89 14.11 -12.01
N ASP A 260 -2.36 14.61 -13.16
CA ASP A 260 -3.25 15.79 -13.23
C ASP A 260 -4.61 15.51 -12.61
N THR A 261 -5.00 14.24 -12.54
CA THR A 261 -6.27 13.78 -11.97
C THR A 261 -6.07 12.88 -10.76
N TRP A 262 -4.82 12.64 -10.37
CA TRP A 262 -4.52 11.74 -9.25
C TRP A 262 -4.80 12.42 -7.92
N ARG A 263 -5.68 11.80 -7.13
CA ARG A 263 -5.93 12.15 -5.73
C ARG A 263 -5.49 11.03 -4.82
N VAL A 264 -4.87 11.41 -3.70
CA VAL A 264 -4.39 10.47 -2.69
C VAL A 264 -5.56 9.66 -2.11
N SER A 265 -6.69 10.33 -1.89
CA SER A 265 -7.93 9.73 -1.39
C SER A 265 -8.46 8.62 -2.30
N GLU A 266 -8.43 8.82 -3.62
CA GLU A 266 -8.88 7.78 -4.58
C GLU A 266 -8.00 6.53 -4.50
N SER A 267 -6.68 6.71 -4.41
CA SER A 267 -5.75 5.58 -4.22
C SER A 267 -5.95 4.88 -2.87
N CYS A 268 -6.25 5.63 -1.82
CA CYS A 268 -6.58 5.07 -0.51
C CYS A 268 -7.87 4.25 -0.56
N GLU A 269 -8.94 4.78 -1.15
CA GLU A 269 -10.23 4.10 -1.31
C GLU A 269 -10.08 2.76 -2.04
N ASP A 270 -9.28 2.71 -3.11
CA ASP A 270 -9.06 1.50 -3.88
C ASP A 270 -8.38 0.40 -3.03
N VAL A 271 -7.41 0.77 -2.19
CA VAL A 271 -6.74 -0.17 -1.27
C VAL A 271 -7.65 -0.58 -0.12
N VAL A 272 -8.41 0.35 0.46
CA VAL A 272 -9.39 0.06 1.52
C VAL A 272 -10.47 -0.90 1.03
N GLU A 273 -10.95 -0.72 -0.19
CA GLU A 273 -11.90 -1.63 -0.82
C GLU A 273 -11.32 -3.04 -0.95
N ALA A 274 -10.05 -3.18 -1.36
CA ALA A 274 -9.38 -4.49 -1.42
C ALA A 274 -9.27 -5.15 -0.04
N LEU A 275 -8.91 -4.38 1.00
CA LEU A 275 -8.79 -4.86 2.38
C LEU A 275 -10.13 -5.35 2.92
N ARG A 276 -11.23 -4.61 2.66
CA ARG A 276 -12.58 -5.02 3.09
C ARG A 276 -13.08 -6.28 2.40
N ARG A 277 -12.60 -6.57 1.19
CA ARG A 277 -12.95 -7.78 0.42
C ARG A 277 -12.14 -9.02 0.81
N THR A 278 -11.17 -8.88 1.71
CA THR A 278 -10.34 -9.99 2.20
C THR A 278 -10.61 -10.26 3.69
N PRO A 279 -11.81 -10.78 4.05
CA PRO A 279 -12.20 -10.99 5.46
C PRO A 279 -11.31 -12.02 6.17
N GLU A 280 -10.61 -12.88 5.42
CA GLU A 280 -9.70 -13.89 5.96
C GLU A 280 -8.43 -13.28 6.60
N LEU A 281 -8.08 -12.04 6.23
CA LEU A 281 -6.99 -11.26 6.85
C LEU A 281 -7.24 -11.01 8.34
N GLU A 282 -8.50 -10.88 8.74
CA GLU A 282 -8.94 -10.71 10.14
C GLU A 282 -8.67 -11.97 10.99
N ARG A 283 -8.71 -13.16 10.37
CA ARG A 283 -8.55 -14.45 11.06
C ARG A 283 -7.09 -14.69 11.49
N VAL A 284 -6.10 -14.35 10.67
CA VAL A 284 -4.67 -14.53 11.01
C VAL A 284 -4.18 -13.56 12.07
N LEU A 285 -4.69 -12.33 12.07
CA LEU A 285 -4.45 -11.37 13.15
C LEU A 285 -5.00 -11.87 14.49
N ALA A 286 -6.08 -12.65 14.46
CA ALA A 286 -6.67 -13.27 15.64
C ALA A 286 -5.92 -14.51 16.14
N SER A 287 -5.35 -15.32 15.22
CA SER A 287 -4.94 -16.70 15.51
C SER A 287 -3.43 -16.95 15.60
N SER A 288 -2.61 -16.14 14.92
CA SER A 288 -1.26 -16.63 14.53
C SER A 288 -0.15 -16.31 15.53
N TYR A 289 -0.37 -15.42 16.48
CA TYR A 289 0.57 -15.16 17.57
C TYR A 289 -0.24 -14.64 18.75
N GLY A 290 -0.27 -15.41 19.83
CA GLY A 290 -0.91 -14.99 21.07
C GLY A 290 -0.49 -13.55 21.40
N GLU A 291 -1.48 -12.67 21.48
CA GLU A 291 -1.35 -11.25 21.87
C GLU A 291 -0.90 -10.24 20.79
N LEU A 292 -0.87 -10.59 19.50
CA LEU A 292 -0.64 -9.57 18.46
C LEU A 292 -1.87 -8.69 18.24
N CYS A 293 -1.65 -7.38 18.28
CA CYS A 293 -2.68 -6.35 18.16
C CYS A 293 -2.80 -5.87 16.71
N GLY A 294 -4.03 -5.89 16.20
CA GLY A 294 -4.38 -5.28 14.92
C GLY A 294 -5.59 -5.97 14.32
N SER A 295 -6.55 -5.18 13.85
CA SER A 295 -7.64 -5.60 13.00
C SER A 295 -7.41 -5.05 11.59
N VAL A 296 -8.14 -5.58 10.60
CA VAL A 296 -8.17 -4.99 9.26
C VAL A 296 -8.61 -3.52 9.33
N GLU A 297 -9.48 -3.17 10.29
CA GLU A 297 -9.91 -1.80 10.54
C GLU A 297 -8.79 -0.90 11.11
N ASP A 298 -7.85 -1.43 11.90
CA ASP A 298 -6.66 -0.67 12.33
C ASP A 298 -5.75 -0.32 11.13
N CYS A 299 -5.61 -1.26 10.20
CA CYS A 299 -4.85 -1.06 8.96
C CYS A 299 -5.51 -0.01 8.06
N ILE A 300 -6.84 -0.11 7.90
CA ILE A 300 -7.65 0.85 7.15
C ILE A 300 -7.55 2.24 7.79
N ALA A 301 -7.71 2.35 9.12
CA ALA A 301 -7.60 3.62 9.83
C ALA A 301 -6.21 4.25 9.71
N GLY A 302 -5.15 3.44 9.77
CA GLY A 302 -3.77 3.91 9.53
C GLY A 302 -3.58 4.46 8.11
N LEU A 303 -4.05 3.73 7.10
CA LEU A 303 -3.99 4.12 5.70
C LEU A 303 -4.77 5.41 5.43
N GLU A 304 -5.98 5.54 5.96
CA GLU A 304 -6.82 6.73 5.82
C GLU A 304 -6.19 7.94 6.53
N SER A 305 -5.67 7.76 7.75
CA SER A 305 -4.96 8.82 8.48
C SER A 305 -3.74 9.32 7.70
N SER A 306 -2.95 8.40 7.12
CA SER A 306 -1.81 8.75 6.27
C SER A 306 -2.25 9.45 4.97
N SER A 307 -3.32 8.96 4.33
CA SER A 307 -3.92 9.57 3.14
C SER A 307 -4.36 11.01 3.42
N ASP A 308 -5.10 11.23 4.52
CA ASP A 308 -5.58 12.55 4.94
C ASP A 308 -4.42 13.51 5.25
N ALA A 309 -3.34 13.00 5.86
CA ALA A 309 -2.15 13.80 6.11
C ALA A 309 -1.45 14.24 4.81
N LEU A 310 -1.30 13.32 3.85
CA LEU A 310 -0.74 13.62 2.53
C LEU A 310 -1.62 14.58 1.73
N GLU A 311 -2.94 14.42 1.76
CA GLU A 311 -3.90 15.29 1.07
C GLU A 311 -3.94 16.70 1.70
N ARG A 312 -3.82 16.81 3.02
CA ARG A 312 -3.63 18.10 3.72
C ARG A 312 -2.31 18.77 3.33
N LEU A 313 -1.23 18.00 3.21
CA LEU A 313 0.07 18.51 2.75
C LEU A 313 0.00 19.02 1.31
N ARG A 314 -0.59 18.24 0.40
CA ARG A 314 -0.85 18.63 -0.99
C ARG A 314 -1.70 19.90 -1.07
N SER A 315 -2.81 19.96 -0.33
CA SER A 315 -3.73 21.12 -0.34
C SER A 315 -3.08 22.39 0.25
N ARG A 316 -2.25 22.26 1.29
CA ARG A 316 -1.44 23.39 1.80
C ARG A 316 -0.42 23.88 0.76
N LEU A 317 0.18 22.97 0.00
CA LEU A 317 1.10 23.33 -1.07
C LEU A 317 0.35 24.01 -2.24
N ALA A 318 -0.80 23.48 -2.66
CA ALA A 318 -1.63 24.06 -3.71
C ALA A 318 -2.04 25.50 -3.39
N ARG A 319 -2.45 25.78 -2.13
CA ARG A 319 -2.75 27.15 -1.66
C ARG A 319 -1.55 28.09 -1.77
N ARG A 320 -0.34 27.61 -1.45
CA ARG A 320 0.90 28.41 -1.57
C ARG A 320 1.28 28.65 -3.03
N LEU A 321 1.13 27.63 -3.86
CA LEU A 321 1.41 27.69 -5.30
C LEU A 321 0.47 28.62 -6.04
N ALA A 322 -0.77 28.83 -5.56
CA ALA A 322 -1.69 29.81 -6.12
C ALA A 322 -1.12 31.24 -6.11
N THR A 323 -0.23 31.55 -5.17
CA THR A 323 0.44 32.86 -5.04
C THR A 323 1.87 32.89 -5.57
N ASP A 324 2.44 31.73 -5.93
CA ASP A 324 3.83 31.62 -6.41
C ASP A 324 3.90 31.64 -7.93
N THR A 325 4.62 32.61 -8.48
CA THR A 325 4.82 32.76 -9.92
C THR A 325 6.00 31.95 -10.46
N SER A 326 6.89 31.44 -9.61
CA SER A 326 8.13 30.76 -10.03
C SER A 326 7.95 29.29 -10.41
N ARG A 327 6.93 28.60 -9.86
CA ARG A 327 6.58 27.19 -10.12
C ARG A 327 7.77 26.21 -10.11
N ASP A 328 8.74 26.42 -9.21
CA ASP A 328 9.93 25.55 -9.09
C ASP A 328 9.59 24.18 -8.46
N VAL A 329 9.37 23.17 -9.31
CA VAL A 329 9.02 21.80 -8.90
C VAL A 329 10.07 21.19 -7.95
N HIS A 330 11.36 21.45 -8.17
CA HIS A 330 12.42 20.85 -7.37
C HIS A 330 12.44 21.45 -5.95
N ARG A 331 12.30 22.78 -5.85
CA ARG A 331 12.19 23.48 -4.56
C ARG A 331 10.96 22.98 -3.78
N TRP A 332 9.80 22.93 -4.43
CA TRP A 332 8.55 22.56 -3.78
C TRP A 332 8.49 21.08 -3.39
N SER A 333 8.99 20.18 -4.24
CA SER A 333 9.07 18.75 -3.92
C SER A 333 10.04 18.46 -2.79
N THR A 334 11.18 19.17 -2.72
CA THR A 334 12.11 19.04 -1.59
C THR A 334 11.49 19.55 -0.28
N ALA A 335 10.77 20.67 -0.32
CA ALA A 335 10.07 21.20 0.84
C ALA A 335 8.93 20.28 1.30
N LEU A 336 8.19 19.68 0.35
CA LEU A 336 7.14 18.74 0.63
C LEU A 336 7.68 17.42 1.21
N LEU A 337 8.78 16.89 0.67
CA LEU A 337 9.45 15.70 1.19
C LEU A 337 9.82 15.85 2.67
N LYS A 338 10.42 16.99 3.05
CA LYS A 338 10.73 17.30 4.46
C LYS A 338 9.49 17.19 5.35
N ARG A 339 8.35 17.72 4.89
CA ARG A 339 7.09 17.67 5.64
C ARG A 339 6.47 16.28 5.68
N ILE A 340 6.54 15.50 4.59
CA ILE A 340 6.07 14.11 4.57
C ILE A 340 6.85 13.30 5.61
N LEU A 341 8.18 13.46 5.65
CA LEU A 341 9.02 12.77 6.62
C LEU A 341 8.68 13.18 8.06
N GLN A 342 8.50 14.46 8.33
CA GLN A 342 8.22 14.96 9.68
C GLN A 342 6.80 14.68 10.17
N GLU A 343 5.79 14.85 9.31
CA GLU A 343 4.38 14.82 9.70
C GLU A 343 3.71 13.46 9.48
N VAL A 344 4.25 12.60 8.60
CA VAL A 344 3.60 11.34 8.19
C VAL A 344 4.45 10.11 8.53
N VAL A 345 5.76 10.16 8.28
CA VAL A 345 6.66 9.01 8.46
C VAL A 345 7.22 8.95 9.88
N CYS A 346 7.97 9.97 10.29
CA CYS A 346 8.65 10.08 11.58
C CYS A 346 7.76 10.74 12.64
N THR A 347 6.56 10.20 12.87
CA THR A 347 5.59 10.80 13.82
C THR A 347 6.01 10.67 15.28
N GLN A 348 6.88 9.70 15.61
CA GLN A 348 7.43 9.56 16.95
C GLN A 348 8.62 10.49 17.12
N LYS A 349 8.54 11.37 18.12
CA LYS A 349 9.66 12.25 18.47
C LYS A 349 10.70 11.43 19.25
N ALA A 350 11.91 11.34 18.70
CA ALA A 350 13.04 10.85 19.46
C ALA A 350 13.29 11.76 20.68
N SER A 351 13.72 11.16 21.79
CA SER A 351 14.06 11.90 23.02
C SER A 351 15.21 12.88 22.81
N GLU A 352 16.10 12.57 21.87
CA GLU A 352 17.22 13.42 21.46
C GLU A 352 17.09 13.81 19.98
N PRO A 353 17.28 15.09 19.61
CA PRO A 353 17.26 15.50 18.22
C PRO A 353 18.47 14.93 17.46
N SER A 354 18.22 14.31 16.31
CA SER A 354 19.29 13.88 15.41
C SER A 354 20.10 15.07 14.89
N SER A 355 21.40 14.86 14.61
CA SER A 355 22.27 15.91 14.06
C SER A 355 21.78 16.40 12.70
N THR A 356 22.09 17.65 12.37
CA THR A 356 21.70 18.26 11.08
C THR A 356 22.30 17.49 9.90
N GLU A 357 23.55 17.05 10.00
CA GLU A 357 24.23 16.23 8.98
C GLU A 357 23.50 14.91 8.73
N MET A 358 23.06 14.23 9.80
CA MET A 358 22.32 12.97 9.68
C MET A 358 20.93 13.20 9.06
N GLN A 359 20.26 14.29 9.42
CA GLN A 359 18.97 14.66 8.82
C GLN A 359 19.12 15.00 7.33
N GLU A 360 20.19 15.70 6.94
CA GLU A 360 20.48 16.02 5.55
C GLU A 360 20.85 14.78 4.74
N ALA A 361 21.67 13.89 5.30
CA ALA A 361 21.98 12.60 4.69
C ALA A 361 20.71 11.74 4.50
N PHE A 362 19.86 11.67 5.51
CA PHE A 362 18.58 10.96 5.43
C PHE A 362 17.64 11.60 4.40
N LEU A 363 17.57 12.92 4.33
CA LEU A 363 16.80 13.65 3.31
C LEU A 363 17.34 13.47 1.90
N CYS A 364 18.65 13.33 1.75
CA CYS A 364 19.30 13.03 0.48
C CYS A 364 18.90 11.62 0.04
N TRP A 365 19.11 10.63 0.90
CA TRP A 365 18.73 9.24 0.68
C TRP A 365 17.23 9.10 0.35
N ALA A 366 16.35 9.69 1.16
CA ALA A 366 14.90 9.68 0.96
C ALA A 366 14.46 10.27 -0.38
N ARG A 367 15.26 11.18 -0.96
CA ARG A 367 14.98 11.84 -2.23
C ARG A 367 15.47 11.04 -3.43
N THR A 368 16.67 10.48 -3.33
CA THR A 368 17.37 9.83 -4.46
C THR A 368 17.06 8.34 -4.54
N GLU A 369 17.02 7.68 -3.39
CA GLU A 369 16.87 6.22 -3.27
C GLU A 369 15.51 5.83 -2.69
N GLY A 370 14.91 6.69 -1.87
CA GLY A 370 13.60 6.41 -1.26
C GLY A 370 12.39 6.65 -2.18
N GLU A 371 11.33 5.87 -1.97
CA GLU A 371 10.04 6.05 -2.65
C GLU A 371 9.33 7.37 -2.25
N TRP A 372 9.70 7.94 -1.09
CA TRP A 372 9.15 9.22 -0.62
C TRP A 372 9.52 10.40 -1.50
N GLY A 373 10.73 10.42 -2.07
CA GLY A 373 11.17 11.46 -3.00
C GLY A 373 10.25 11.51 -4.21
N ARG A 374 9.97 10.34 -4.80
CA ARG A 374 9.04 10.22 -5.93
C ARG A 374 7.61 10.60 -5.54
N LEU A 375 7.14 10.13 -4.38
CA LEU A 375 5.83 10.51 -3.84
C LEU A 375 5.72 12.04 -3.68
N ALA A 376 6.73 12.68 -3.10
CA ALA A 376 6.77 14.13 -2.91
C ALA A 376 6.75 14.89 -4.25
N THR A 377 7.49 14.43 -5.26
CA THR A 377 7.44 15.02 -6.60
C THR A 377 6.06 14.85 -7.24
N CYS A 378 5.46 13.67 -7.16
CA CYS A 378 4.13 13.41 -7.71
C CYS A 378 3.06 14.27 -7.02
N LEU A 379 3.09 14.37 -5.69
CA LEU A 379 2.18 15.23 -4.92
C LEU A 379 2.39 16.71 -5.22
N THR A 380 3.64 17.14 -5.47
CA THR A 380 3.94 18.51 -5.89
C THR A 380 3.32 18.83 -7.24
N HIS A 381 3.43 17.91 -8.20
CA HIS A 381 2.79 18.07 -9.49
C HIS A 381 1.26 18.12 -9.37
N ALA A 382 0.68 17.17 -8.62
CA ALA A 382 -0.75 17.17 -8.34
C ALA A 382 -1.20 18.48 -7.64
N ALA A 383 -0.40 19.05 -6.74
CA ALA A 383 -0.68 20.33 -6.10
C ALA A 383 -0.61 21.55 -7.05
N MET A 384 0.14 21.46 -8.15
CA MET A 384 0.22 22.52 -9.16
C MET A 384 -0.99 22.53 -10.11
N VAL A 385 -1.65 21.39 -10.29
CA VAL A 385 -2.73 21.22 -11.26
C VAL A 385 -4.11 21.13 -10.60
N LEU A 386 -4.23 20.39 -9.49
CA LEU A 386 -5.49 20.19 -8.80
C LEU A 386 -5.77 21.30 -7.79
N PRO A 387 -7.04 21.75 -7.69
CA PRO A 387 -7.41 22.71 -6.66
C PRO A 387 -7.17 22.16 -5.24
N PRO A 388 -6.99 23.05 -4.25
CA PRO A 388 -7.03 22.66 -2.84
C PRO A 388 -8.33 21.91 -2.54
N SER A 389 -8.26 20.86 -1.72
CA SER A 389 -9.46 20.11 -1.32
C SER A 389 -10.32 20.98 -0.37
N THR A 390 -11.63 20.99 -0.60
CA THR A 390 -12.62 21.82 0.14
C THR A 390 -12.88 21.31 1.55
N ASP A 391 -12.62 20.03 1.81
CA ASP A 391 -13.17 19.35 3.00
C ASP A 391 -12.21 19.30 4.20
N THR A 392 -11.19 20.16 4.21
CA THR A 392 -10.31 20.31 5.39
C THR A 392 -10.24 21.77 5.81
N GLU A 393 -11.41 22.31 6.17
CA GLU A 393 -11.48 23.47 7.06
C GLU A 393 -10.76 23.13 8.38
N GLU A 394 -9.65 23.82 8.61
CA GLU A 394 -9.34 24.59 9.83
C GLU A 394 -9.95 24.16 11.18
N ALA A 395 -9.95 22.88 11.51
CA ALA A 395 -10.14 22.41 12.89
C ALA A 395 -8.82 21.87 13.46
N ALA A 396 -7.81 22.75 13.63
CA ALA A 396 -6.71 22.64 14.62
C ALA A 396 -5.52 23.57 14.29
N GLY A 397 -5.75 24.88 14.16
CA GLY A 397 -4.61 25.77 13.92
C GLY A 397 -4.86 27.26 14.02
N ALA A 398 -5.35 27.77 15.15
CA ALA A 398 -5.09 29.17 15.59
C ALA A 398 -5.61 29.45 17.02
N SER A 399 -4.88 29.00 18.03
CA SER A 399 -4.67 29.68 19.34
C SER A 399 -3.67 28.79 20.08
N SER A 400 -2.50 29.19 20.53
CA SER A 400 -2.13 30.46 21.17
C SER A 400 -0.61 30.62 21.13
N SER A 401 -0.14 31.79 20.72
CA SER A 401 1.18 32.30 21.10
C SER A 401 1.09 32.96 22.48
N ALA A 402 2.10 32.67 23.31
CA ALA A 402 2.54 33.39 24.53
C ALA A 402 1.65 33.30 25.78
N THR A 403 2.10 32.54 26.78
CA THR A 403 2.84 33.09 27.93
C THR A 403 3.33 31.97 28.85
N ASP A 404 4.61 32.07 29.23
CA ASP A 404 5.19 31.37 30.38
C ASP A 404 4.33 31.57 31.62
N THR A 405 4.03 30.49 32.35
CA THR A 405 4.05 30.48 33.81
C THR A 405 3.97 29.05 34.35
N GLY A 406 5.01 28.64 35.08
CA GLY A 406 4.89 27.89 36.33
C GLY A 406 4.31 26.47 36.26
N ALA A 407 5.20 25.48 36.31
CA ALA A 407 4.89 24.14 36.77
C ALA A 407 4.20 24.16 38.15
N ALA A 408 3.12 23.40 38.30
CA ALA A 408 2.65 22.91 39.59
C ALA A 408 2.03 21.50 39.43
N PRO A 409 2.36 20.54 40.32
CA PRO A 409 1.90 19.16 40.23
C PRO A 409 0.46 19.02 40.76
N PHE A 410 -0.33 18.17 40.10
CA PHE A 410 -1.63 17.74 40.61
C PHE A 410 -1.48 17.07 41.97
N SER A 411 -1.99 17.73 43.01
CA SER A 411 -2.20 17.15 44.34
C SER A 411 -3.70 16.99 44.54
N VAL A 412 -4.14 15.75 44.72
CA VAL A 412 -5.51 15.41 45.11
C VAL A 412 -5.61 15.53 46.63
N SER A 413 -6.67 16.15 47.13
CA SER A 413 -7.08 16.02 48.53
C SER A 413 -8.60 16.02 48.65
N GLY A 414 -9.15 14.81 48.85
CA GLY A 414 -9.90 14.51 50.08
C GLY A 414 -11.36 14.92 50.19
N ALA A 415 -12.22 13.93 49.89
CA ALA A 415 -13.41 13.51 50.65
C ALA A 415 -14.74 14.28 50.51
N GLY A 416 -15.74 13.55 49.97
CA GLY A 416 -17.12 13.63 50.44
C GLY A 416 -18.19 13.77 49.36
N GLU A 417 -18.64 12.63 48.83
CA GLU A 417 -20.02 12.29 48.38
C GLU A 417 -20.03 11.52 47.05
N SER A 418 -20.86 10.46 47.04
CA SER A 418 -21.00 9.52 45.93
C SER A 418 -21.67 10.19 44.74
N GLY A 419 -20.86 10.68 43.81
CA GLY A 419 -21.25 11.07 42.46
C GLY A 419 -20.07 10.77 41.54
N VAL A 420 -20.26 9.84 40.60
CA VAL A 420 -19.29 9.62 39.52
C VAL A 420 -19.14 10.93 38.75
N PRO A 421 -17.94 11.34 38.31
CA PRO A 421 -17.78 12.59 37.60
C PRO A 421 -18.68 12.63 36.35
N GLU A 422 -19.52 13.66 36.22
CA GLU A 422 -20.31 13.95 35.00
C GLU A 422 -19.43 14.08 33.74
N SER A 423 -18.10 14.19 33.90
CA SER A 423 -17.13 14.25 32.80
C SER A 423 -16.88 12.92 32.08
N LEU A 424 -17.42 11.80 32.57
CA LEU A 424 -17.24 10.48 31.96
C LEU A 424 -18.41 10.04 31.07
N GLU A 425 -19.46 10.86 30.97
CA GLU A 425 -20.71 10.55 30.26
C GLU A 425 -20.89 11.37 28.98
N GLY A 426 -21.61 10.78 28.02
CA GLY A 426 -21.98 11.45 26.79
C GLY A 426 -20.79 11.79 25.89
N ALA A 427 -20.91 12.85 25.09
CA ALA A 427 -19.94 13.19 24.05
C ALA A 427 -18.50 13.35 24.58
N HIS A 428 -18.35 13.90 25.80
CA HIS A 428 -17.03 14.08 26.42
C HIS A 428 -16.41 12.75 26.85
N GLY A 429 -17.23 11.81 27.37
CA GLY A 429 -16.80 10.45 27.66
C GLY A 429 -16.39 9.68 26.40
N VAL A 430 -17.10 9.88 25.28
CA VAL A 430 -16.74 9.30 23.97
C VAL A 430 -15.37 9.81 23.50
N GLU A 431 -15.12 11.12 23.57
CA GLU A 431 -13.83 11.72 23.19
C GLU A 431 -12.67 11.22 24.06
N LEU A 432 -12.90 11.09 25.37
CA LEU A 432 -11.90 10.56 26.30
C LEU A 432 -11.57 9.11 25.97
N LEU A 433 -12.59 8.28 25.70
CA LEU A 433 -12.39 6.89 25.31
C LEU A 433 -11.61 6.77 24.00
N VAL A 434 -11.93 7.62 23.00
CA VAL A 434 -11.19 7.70 21.73
C VAL A 434 -9.73 8.08 21.97
N ALA A 435 -9.44 9.05 22.84
CA ALA A 435 -8.07 9.43 23.18
C ALA A 435 -7.29 8.30 23.87
N VAL A 436 -7.94 7.55 24.76
CA VAL A 436 -7.35 6.38 25.42
C VAL A 436 -7.06 5.26 24.41
N PHE A 437 -8.01 4.97 23.52
CA PHE A 437 -7.85 3.96 22.47
C PHE A 437 -6.71 4.34 21.53
N ASN A 438 -6.61 5.62 21.16
CA ASN A 438 -5.51 6.13 20.36
C ASN A 438 -4.15 5.95 21.07
N ARG A 439 -4.06 6.29 22.36
CA ARG A 439 -2.82 6.12 23.14
C ARG A 439 -2.41 4.66 23.26
N LYS A 440 -3.38 3.75 23.30
CA LYS A 440 -3.15 2.31 23.41
C LYS A 440 -3.02 1.63 22.05
N GLY A 441 -3.04 2.35 20.93
CA GLY A 441 -2.91 1.74 19.60
C GLY A 441 -4.09 0.83 19.23
N LEU A 442 -5.31 1.25 19.61
CA LEU A 442 -6.60 0.64 19.25
C LEU A 442 -7.37 1.58 18.29
N HIS A 443 -6.67 2.16 17.32
CA HIS A 443 -7.18 3.22 16.45
C HIS A 443 -8.38 2.76 15.61
N GLY A 444 -8.37 1.53 15.11
CA GLY A 444 -9.43 0.93 14.31
C GLY A 444 -10.76 0.75 15.06
N LEU A 445 -10.72 0.68 16.39
CA LEU A 445 -11.93 0.57 17.21
C LEU A 445 -12.56 1.94 17.52
N THR A 446 -11.85 3.04 17.32
CA THR A 446 -12.35 4.40 17.60
C THR A 446 -13.59 4.75 16.77
N ARG A 447 -13.68 4.22 15.54
CA ARG A 447 -14.86 4.38 14.68
C ARG A 447 -16.10 3.73 15.27
N THR A 448 -15.96 2.54 15.85
CA THR A 448 -17.06 1.85 16.53
C THR A 448 -17.48 2.63 17.78
N VAL A 449 -16.51 3.13 18.56
CA VAL A 449 -16.77 3.99 19.73
C VAL A 449 -17.58 5.23 19.33
N GLN A 450 -17.18 5.92 18.27
CA GLN A 450 -17.87 7.12 17.78
C GLN A 450 -19.24 6.81 17.17
N ARG A 451 -19.35 5.76 16.34
CA ARG A 451 -20.59 5.38 15.65
C ARG A 451 -21.66 4.91 16.63
N GLU A 452 -21.28 4.08 17.59
CA GLU A 452 -22.19 3.51 18.59
C GLU A 452 -22.30 4.41 19.84
N THR A 453 -21.66 5.58 19.84
CA THR A 453 -21.66 6.56 20.95
C THR A 453 -21.29 5.94 22.31
N ILE A 454 -20.25 5.11 22.32
CA ILE A 454 -19.80 4.38 23.52
C ILE A 454 -18.98 5.33 24.39
N ASP A 455 -19.54 5.80 25.50
CA ASP A 455 -18.79 6.58 26.49
C ASP A 455 -18.02 5.67 27.46
N VAL A 456 -17.23 6.27 28.36
CA VAL A 456 -16.38 5.53 29.31
C VAL A 456 -17.23 4.63 30.22
N ARG A 457 -18.41 5.08 30.64
CA ARG A 457 -19.31 4.30 31.50
C ARG A 457 -19.88 3.10 30.77
N VAL A 458 -20.39 3.30 29.55
CA VAL A 458 -20.90 2.21 28.71
C VAL A 458 -19.79 1.20 28.46
N PHE A 459 -18.59 1.65 28.09
CA PHE A 459 -17.45 0.77 27.87
C PHE A 459 -17.08 -0.05 29.11
N LEU A 460 -17.09 0.53 30.31
CA LEU A 460 -16.79 -0.16 31.56
C LEU A 460 -17.91 -1.14 32.00
N ALA A 461 -19.14 -0.96 31.53
CA ALA A 461 -20.27 -1.82 31.84
C ALA A 461 -20.41 -3.02 30.88
N MET A 462 -19.73 -3.01 29.74
CA MET A 462 -19.81 -4.08 28.74
C MET A 462 -19.22 -5.40 29.26
N SER A 463 -19.97 -6.49 29.07
CA SER A 463 -19.49 -7.85 29.30
C SER A 463 -18.52 -8.30 28.21
N GLU A 464 -17.82 -9.42 28.42
CA GLU A 464 -16.91 -9.98 27.42
C GLU A 464 -17.64 -10.32 26.10
N GLU A 465 -18.89 -10.78 26.18
CA GLU A 465 -19.73 -11.08 25.01
C GLU A 465 -20.14 -9.81 24.27
N ASP A 466 -20.43 -8.73 24.99
CA ASP A 466 -20.74 -7.42 24.40
C ASP A 466 -19.52 -6.84 23.70
N LEU A 467 -18.32 -6.96 24.29
CA LEU A 467 -17.08 -6.52 23.66
C LEU A 467 -16.82 -7.28 22.35
N LYS A 468 -16.97 -8.61 22.34
CA LYS A 468 -16.85 -9.43 21.13
C LYS A 468 -17.84 -9.00 20.05
N ARG A 469 -19.10 -8.75 20.43
CA ARG A 469 -20.17 -8.45 19.47
C ARG A 469 -20.09 -7.04 18.90
N VAL A 470 -19.89 -6.04 19.75
CA VAL A 470 -19.93 -4.62 19.36
C VAL A 470 -18.66 -4.23 18.61
N PHE A 471 -17.50 -4.63 19.10
CA PHE A 471 -16.22 -4.31 18.46
C PHE A 471 -15.82 -5.32 17.37
N LYS A 472 -16.63 -6.37 17.14
CA LYS A 472 -16.25 -7.54 16.34
C LYS A 472 -14.86 -8.06 16.78
N ALA A 473 -14.62 -8.01 18.09
CA ALA A 473 -13.30 -8.19 18.65
C ALA A 473 -12.90 -9.67 18.60
N THR A 474 -11.70 -9.93 18.11
CA THR A 474 -11.04 -11.24 18.20
C THR A 474 -10.65 -11.52 19.66
N PHE A 475 -10.23 -12.76 19.97
CA PHE A 475 -9.85 -13.13 21.34
C PHE A 475 -8.78 -12.20 21.93
N GLY A 476 -7.72 -11.88 21.16
CA GLY A 476 -6.65 -10.98 21.59
C GLY A 476 -7.13 -9.55 21.85
N ILE A 477 -7.97 -9.01 20.97
CA ILE A 477 -8.57 -7.68 21.15
C ILE A 477 -9.49 -7.66 22.37
N THR A 478 -10.30 -8.71 22.56
CA THR A 478 -11.21 -8.82 23.70
C THR A 478 -10.45 -8.84 25.02
N LYS A 479 -9.37 -9.63 25.12
CA LYS A 479 -8.50 -9.66 26.31
C LYS A 479 -7.89 -8.28 26.60
N ARG A 480 -7.46 -7.56 25.55
CA ARG A 480 -6.88 -6.22 25.67
C ARG A 480 -7.91 -5.18 26.10
N LEU A 481 -9.13 -5.24 25.58
CA LEU A 481 -10.24 -4.40 26.03
C LEU A 481 -10.59 -4.69 27.49
N GLY A 482 -10.58 -5.96 27.92
CA GLY A 482 -10.74 -6.34 29.33
C GLY A 482 -9.64 -5.78 30.24
N LEU A 483 -8.37 -5.91 29.84
CA LEU A 483 -7.25 -5.30 30.57
C LEU A 483 -7.35 -3.77 30.61
N LEU A 484 -7.82 -3.14 29.53
CA LEU A 484 -8.05 -1.70 29.48
C LEU A 484 -9.21 -1.28 30.39
N GLN A 485 -10.30 -2.06 30.46
CA GLN A 485 -11.37 -1.84 31.44
C GLN A 485 -10.83 -1.95 32.87
N GLU A 486 -9.98 -2.93 33.18
CA GLU A 486 -9.34 -3.05 34.50
C GLU A 486 -8.42 -1.86 34.82
N GLU A 487 -7.62 -1.40 33.86
CA GLU A 487 -6.74 -0.24 34.00
C GLU A 487 -7.54 1.05 34.22
N LEU A 488 -8.62 1.24 33.45
CA LEU A 488 -9.52 2.39 33.60
C LEU A 488 -10.26 2.36 34.94
N ARG A 489 -10.74 1.19 35.40
CA ARG A 489 -11.36 1.04 36.74
C ARG A 489 -10.39 1.32 37.90
N ARG A 490 -9.07 1.22 37.68
CA ARG A 490 -8.04 1.52 38.69
C ARG A 490 -7.57 2.98 38.64
N SER A 491 -7.79 3.68 37.53
CA SER A 491 -7.32 5.05 37.30
C SER A 491 -8.43 6.10 37.39
N LEU A 492 -9.69 5.65 37.42
CA LEU A 492 -10.88 6.39 37.78
C LEU A 492 -11.25 6.07 39.23
#